data_AF-A0A382CW84-F1
#
_entry.id   AF-A0A382CW84-F1
#
_cell.length_a   1.000
_cell.length_b   1.000
_cell.length_c   1.000
_cell.angle_alpha   90.00
_cell.angle_beta   90.00
_cell.angle_gamma   90.00
#
_symmetry.space_group_name_H-M   'P 1'
#
loop_
_entity.id
_entity.type
_entity.pdbx_description
1 polymer ?
#
loop_
_entity_poly.entity_id
_entity_poly.type
_entity_poly.pdbx_seq_one_letter_code
_entity_poly.pdbx_strand_id
1 'polypeptide(L)'
;MSLSASKRRWLAASGVVWIMSTSTIAQTTSNTPPQVEWNLAEIYGSLDVWQRERSQLDGRVAGLTSFKGRLGESAETLADALDAISQAEKDVVQLYVYAFLEADEDRRVSDAQERRGEAA
;
A
#
# COMPACT_ATOMS: atom_id res chain seq x y z
N MET A 1 1.14 -63.43 55.04
CA MET A 1 0.18 -64.33 54.38
C MET A 1 -1.22 -63.76 54.57
N SER A 2 -1.74 -63.08 53.55
CA SER A 2 -3.16 -62.96 53.18
C SER A 2 -3.27 -61.81 52.17
N LEU A 3 -3.49 -62.18 50.90
CA LEU A 3 -3.92 -61.26 49.85
C LEU A 3 -5.44 -61.08 49.97
N SER A 4 -5.93 -59.87 49.74
CA SER A 4 -6.99 -59.67 48.74
C SER A 4 -7.10 -58.20 48.37
N ALA A 5 -7.04 -57.95 47.06
CA ALA A 5 -7.20 -56.65 46.44
C ALA A 5 -8.68 -56.22 46.44
N SER A 6 -8.91 -54.91 46.46
CA SER A 6 -10.15 -54.34 45.93
C SER A 6 -9.83 -53.06 45.19
N LYS A 7 -9.90 -53.15 43.85
CA LYS A 7 -9.75 -52.02 42.92
C LYS A 7 -11.02 -51.17 42.98
N ARG A 8 -10.91 -49.91 43.40
CA ARG A 8 -11.94 -48.89 43.15
C ARG A 8 -11.30 -47.67 42.49
N ARG A 9 -11.53 -47.61 41.17
CA ARG A 9 -11.21 -46.53 40.23
C ARG A 9 -12.05 -45.29 40.57
N TRP A 10 -11.44 -44.14 40.80
CA TRP A 10 -12.05 -42.81 40.56
C TRP A 10 -10.90 -41.84 40.22
N LEU A 11 -10.64 -41.68 38.91
CA LEU A 11 -10.89 -40.48 38.11
C LEU A 11 -9.86 -39.36 38.35
N ALA A 12 -9.01 -39.18 37.33
CA ALA A 12 -8.08 -38.08 37.18
C ALA A 12 -8.82 -36.75 37.25
N ALA A 13 -8.37 -35.85 38.14
CA ALA A 13 -8.77 -34.46 38.11
C ALA A 13 -8.01 -33.75 36.97
N SER A 14 -8.53 -33.87 35.75
CA SER A 14 -8.13 -32.97 34.66
C SER A 14 -8.72 -31.59 34.94
N GLY A 15 -7.87 -30.63 35.28
CA GLY A 15 -8.26 -29.23 35.38
C GLY A 15 -8.71 -28.71 34.02
N VAL A 16 -10.00 -28.39 33.89
CA VAL A 16 -10.54 -27.71 32.72
C VAL A 16 -10.26 -26.22 32.88
N VAL A 17 -9.33 -25.69 32.09
CA VAL A 17 -9.15 -24.25 31.90
C VAL A 17 -10.28 -23.78 30.99
N TRP A 18 -11.24 -23.04 31.54
CA TRP A 18 -12.26 -22.35 30.77
C TRP A 18 -11.61 -21.12 30.11
N ILE A 19 -11.16 -21.26 28.87
CA ILE A 19 -10.83 -20.10 28.04
C ILE A 19 -12.16 -19.42 27.70
N MET A 20 -12.47 -18.33 28.39
CA MET A 20 -13.59 -17.48 28.00
C MET A 20 -13.23 -16.80 26.68
N SER A 21 -13.72 -17.35 25.58
CA SER A 21 -13.70 -16.70 24.27
C SER A 21 -14.56 -15.43 24.35
N THR A 22 -13.93 -14.29 24.59
CA THR A 22 -14.59 -12.99 24.40
C THR A 22 -14.75 -12.79 22.91
N SER A 23 -15.96 -12.98 22.38
CA SER A 23 -16.29 -12.53 21.03
C SER A 23 -16.16 -11.01 20.99
N THR A 24 -15.11 -10.50 20.33
CA THR A 24 -15.00 -9.08 20.02
C THR A 24 -16.14 -8.71 19.09
N ILE A 25 -17.19 -8.06 19.62
CA ILE A 25 -18.21 -7.42 18.79
C ILE A 25 -17.55 -6.17 18.20
N ALA A 26 -17.27 -6.19 16.91
CA ALA A 26 -16.87 -4.98 16.19
C ALA A 26 -18.02 -3.97 16.26
N GLN A 27 -17.81 -2.82 16.88
CA GLN A 27 -18.79 -1.73 16.90
C GLN A 27 -18.96 -1.20 15.48
N THR A 28 -20.04 -1.58 14.79
CA THR A 28 -20.51 -0.90 13.58
C THR A 28 -21.27 0.34 14.00
N THR A 29 -20.57 1.40 14.41
CA THR A 29 -21.21 2.72 14.55
C THR A 29 -21.52 3.23 13.15
N SER A 30 -22.78 3.10 12.73
CA SER A 30 -23.30 3.65 11.46
C SER A 30 -23.44 5.18 11.46
N ASN A 31 -22.86 5.87 12.45
CA ASN A 31 -22.79 7.32 12.57
C ASN A 31 -21.37 7.80 12.21
N THR A 32 -20.90 7.42 11.03
CA THR A 32 -19.66 7.99 10.48
C THR A 32 -20.01 9.36 9.90
N PRO A 33 -19.43 10.46 10.40
CA PRO A 33 -19.55 11.75 9.72
C PRO A 33 -19.06 11.62 8.26
N PRO A 34 -19.55 12.44 7.33
CA PRO A 34 -19.13 12.36 5.93
C PRO A 34 -17.60 12.41 5.84
N GLN A 35 -17.03 11.40 5.19
CA GLN A 35 -15.60 11.31 4.98
C GLN A 35 -15.18 12.40 4.01
N VAL A 36 -14.15 13.16 4.37
CA VAL A 36 -13.53 14.13 3.46
C VAL A 36 -12.50 13.36 2.64
N GLU A 37 -12.71 13.31 1.34
CA GLU A 37 -11.85 12.62 0.37
C GLU A 37 -11.09 13.67 -0.47
N TRP A 38 -9.91 13.30 -0.95
CA TRP A 38 -9.15 14.13 -1.88
C TRP A 38 -9.80 14.07 -3.25
N ASN A 39 -9.86 15.21 -3.95
CA ASN A 39 -10.27 15.20 -5.36
C ASN A 39 -9.11 14.73 -6.25
N LEU A 40 -8.84 13.42 -6.27
CA LEU A 40 -7.72 12.84 -7.03
C LEU A 40 -7.87 12.98 -8.55
N ALA A 41 -9.06 13.32 -9.04
CA ALA A 41 -9.30 13.63 -10.44
C ALA A 41 -8.49 14.85 -10.93
N GLU A 42 -8.03 15.72 -10.02
CA GLU A 42 -7.13 16.84 -10.32
C GLU A 42 -5.70 16.38 -10.67
N ILE A 43 -5.30 15.18 -10.24
CA ILE A 43 -4.02 14.56 -10.59
C ILE A 43 -4.21 13.64 -11.80
N TYR A 44 -5.13 12.67 -11.69
CA TYR A 44 -5.49 11.77 -12.77
C TYR A 44 -7.00 11.57 -12.81
N GLY A 45 -7.62 11.91 -13.95
CA GLY A 45 -9.08 11.85 -14.11
C GLY A 45 -9.69 10.44 -14.00
N SER A 46 -8.87 9.39 -14.10
CA SER A 46 -9.29 8.01 -13.82
C SER A 46 -8.10 7.13 -13.46
N LEU A 47 -8.40 5.96 -12.89
CA LEU A 47 -7.41 4.93 -12.63
C LEU A 47 -6.71 4.45 -13.91
N ASP A 48 -7.43 4.34 -15.04
CA ASP A 48 -6.83 3.96 -16.32
C ASP A 48 -5.77 4.97 -16.78
N VAL A 49 -5.99 6.27 -16.51
CA VAL A 49 -4.99 7.30 -16.79
C VAL A 49 -3.76 7.10 -15.91
N TRP A 50 -3.93 6.87 -14.61
CA TRP A 50 -2.81 6.59 -13.70
C TRP A 50 -2.01 5.36 -14.15
N GLN A 51 -2.68 4.24 -14.47
CA GLN A 51 -2.02 3.01 -14.92
C GLN A 51 -1.24 3.22 -16.23
N ARG A 52 -1.83 3.95 -17.18
CA ARG A 52 -1.16 4.32 -18.43
C ARG A 52 0.10 5.14 -18.15
N GLU A 53 0.03 6.15 -17.31
CA GLU A 53 1.20 6.98 -16.98
C GLU A 53 2.28 6.20 -16.22
N ARG A 54 1.89 5.33 -15.28
CA ARG A 54 2.78 4.40 -14.58
C ARG A 54 3.54 3.51 -15.57
N SER A 55 2.84 2.95 -16.55
CA SER A 55 3.42 2.05 -17.55
C SER A 55 4.41 2.75 -18.51
N GLN A 56 4.27 4.06 -18.71
CA GLN A 56 5.14 4.84 -19.59
C GLN A 56 6.37 5.39 -18.88
N LEU A 57 6.36 5.42 -17.54
CA LEU A 57 7.40 6.05 -16.73
C LEU A 57 8.80 5.51 -17.03
N ASP A 58 8.95 4.18 -17.10
CA ASP A 58 10.25 3.55 -17.36
C ASP A 58 10.85 4.00 -18.70
N GLY A 59 10.00 4.18 -19.73
CA GLY A 59 10.42 4.68 -21.03
C GLY A 59 10.90 6.14 -20.98
N ARG A 60 10.20 6.99 -20.23
CA ARG A 60 10.60 8.39 -20.02
C ARG A 60 11.94 8.50 -19.28
N VAL A 61 12.11 7.71 -18.23
CA VAL A 61 13.37 7.63 -17.46
C VAL A 61 14.50 7.08 -18.33
N ALA A 62 14.26 6.01 -19.10
CA ALA A 62 15.27 5.45 -20.01
C ALA A 62 15.73 6.47 -21.06
N GLY A 63 14.82 7.30 -21.56
CA GLY A 63 15.09 8.38 -22.51
C GLY A 63 16.12 9.39 -22.03
N LEU A 64 16.25 9.61 -20.71
CA LEU A 64 17.25 10.50 -20.13
C LEU A 64 18.69 10.07 -20.42
N THR A 65 18.91 8.77 -20.71
CA THR A 65 20.24 8.24 -21.09
C THR A 65 20.78 8.89 -22.35
N SER A 66 19.92 9.44 -23.22
CA SER A 66 20.31 10.15 -24.44
C SER A 66 21.15 11.41 -24.18
N PHE A 67 21.10 11.97 -22.98
CA PHE A 67 21.90 13.15 -22.57
C PHE A 67 23.25 12.79 -21.94
N LYS A 68 23.50 11.51 -21.65
CA LYS A 68 24.71 11.05 -20.97
C LYS A 68 25.96 11.42 -21.77
N GLY A 69 26.86 12.18 -21.16
CA GLY A 69 28.12 12.63 -21.78
C GLY A 69 27.96 13.81 -22.73
N ARG A 70 26.73 14.32 -22.94
CA ARG A 70 26.43 15.39 -23.90
C ARG A 70 26.11 16.74 -23.26
N LEU A 71 26.00 16.79 -21.93
CA LEU A 71 25.62 18.01 -21.19
C LEU A 71 26.56 19.21 -21.41
N GLY A 72 27.79 18.99 -21.90
CA GLY A 72 28.75 20.04 -22.24
C GLY A 72 28.79 20.43 -23.71
N GLU A 73 27.97 19.83 -24.59
CA GLU A 73 27.99 20.10 -26.03
C GLU A 73 27.50 21.52 -26.35
N SER A 74 26.46 22.00 -25.66
CA SER A 74 25.94 23.37 -25.81
C SER A 74 25.02 23.75 -24.65
N ALA A 75 24.68 25.04 -24.55
CA ALA A 75 23.72 25.53 -23.56
C ALA A 75 22.31 24.96 -23.82
N GLU A 76 21.94 24.79 -25.09
CA GLU A 76 20.67 24.20 -25.52
C GLU A 76 20.59 22.73 -25.09
N THR A 77 21.65 21.96 -25.30
CA THR A 77 21.69 20.54 -24.89
C THR A 77 21.54 20.38 -23.37
N LEU A 78 22.14 21.29 -22.59
CA LEU A 78 21.97 21.31 -21.14
C LEU A 78 20.54 21.69 -20.74
N ALA A 79 19.94 22.69 -21.38
CA ALA A 79 18.57 23.12 -21.10
C ALA A 79 17.57 21.98 -21.39
N ASP A 80 17.67 21.35 -22.57
CA ASP A 80 16.83 20.21 -22.95
C ASP A 80 16.94 19.05 -21.95
N ALA A 81 18.16 18.78 -21.45
CA ALA A 81 18.38 17.74 -20.45
C ALA A 81 17.72 18.07 -19.10
N LEU A 82 17.86 19.32 -18.62
CA LEU A 82 17.26 19.77 -17.36
C LEU A 82 15.73 19.77 -17.43
N ASP A 83 15.16 20.16 -18.56
CA ASP A 83 13.72 20.09 -18.79
C ASP A 83 13.25 18.63 -18.78
N ALA A 84 13.94 17.73 -19.49
CA ALA A 84 13.59 16.31 -19.52
C ALA A 84 13.66 15.67 -18.13
N ILE A 85 14.70 15.98 -17.33
CA ILE A 85 14.84 15.50 -15.95
C ILE A 85 13.70 16.04 -15.09
N SER A 86 13.43 17.34 -15.15
CA SER A 86 12.38 17.99 -14.35
C SER A 86 11.00 17.42 -14.65
N GLN A 87 10.71 17.11 -15.92
CA GLN A 87 9.46 16.46 -16.30
C GLN A 87 9.38 15.03 -15.79
N ALA A 88 10.46 14.24 -15.93
CA ALA A 88 10.49 12.87 -15.43
C ALA A 88 10.30 12.82 -13.90
N GLU A 89 10.96 13.72 -13.15
CA GLU A 89 10.77 13.83 -11.70
C GLU A 89 9.33 14.19 -11.33
N LYS A 90 8.73 15.14 -12.06
CA LYS A 90 7.33 15.52 -11.86
C LYS A 90 6.38 14.35 -12.09
N ASP A 91 6.60 13.56 -13.15
CA ASP A 91 5.79 12.38 -13.44
C ASP A 91 5.88 11.33 -12.31
N VAL A 92 7.09 11.07 -11.79
CA VAL A 92 7.29 10.18 -10.64
C VAL A 92 6.52 10.69 -9.43
N VAL A 93 6.63 11.98 -9.11
CA VAL A 93 5.98 12.58 -7.95
C VAL A 93 4.46 12.53 -8.08
N GLN A 94 3.89 12.77 -9.25
CA GLN A 94 2.43 12.70 -9.44
C GLN A 94 1.90 11.28 -9.23
N LEU A 95 2.58 10.26 -9.77
CA LEU A 95 2.23 8.87 -9.56
C LEU A 95 2.28 8.47 -8.08
N TYR A 96 3.34 8.88 -7.39
CA TYR A 96 3.53 8.66 -5.96
C TYR A 96 2.43 9.34 -5.13
N VAL A 97 2.19 10.64 -5.35
CA VAL A 97 1.21 11.42 -4.58
C VAL A 97 -0.18 10.85 -4.75
N TYR A 98 -0.60 10.50 -5.97
CA TYR A 98 -1.90 9.88 -6.21
C TYR A 98 -2.08 8.60 -5.36
N ALA A 99 -1.13 7.67 -5.46
CA ALA A 99 -1.24 6.37 -4.80
C ALA A 99 -1.19 6.48 -3.26
N PHE A 100 -0.38 7.40 -2.73
CA PHE A 100 -0.28 7.60 -1.29
C PHE A 100 -1.50 8.31 -0.70
N LEU A 101 -2.03 9.34 -1.38
CA LEU A 101 -3.25 10.01 -0.92
C LEU A 101 -4.44 9.06 -0.92
N GLU A 102 -4.62 8.30 -2.00
CA GLU A 102 -5.70 7.30 -2.09
C GLU A 102 -5.60 6.23 -1.00
N ALA A 103 -4.38 5.73 -0.73
CA ALA A 103 -4.16 4.74 0.32
C ALA A 103 -4.35 5.28 1.75
N ASP A 104 -4.24 6.60 1.93
CA ASP A 104 -4.43 7.26 3.23
C ASP A 104 -5.92 7.64 3.49
N GLU A 105 -6.78 7.64 2.46
CA GLU A 105 -8.23 7.88 2.61
C GLU A 105 -8.93 6.78 3.41
N ASP A 106 -8.76 5.51 3.03
CA ASP A 106 -9.24 4.37 3.81
C ASP A 106 -8.24 3.21 3.77
N ARG A 107 -7.61 2.97 4.92
CA ARG A 107 -6.62 1.88 5.08
C ARG A 107 -7.20 0.47 4.97
N ARG A 108 -8.54 0.33 4.91
CA ARG A 108 -9.21 -0.96 4.71
C ARG A 108 -9.31 -1.36 3.24
N VAL A 109 -9.09 -0.43 2.30
CA VAL A 109 -9.18 -0.69 0.85
C VAL A 109 -7.88 -1.32 0.36
N SER A 110 -7.88 -2.64 0.14
CA SER A 110 -6.69 -3.41 -0.27
C SER A 110 -6.05 -2.90 -1.56
N ASP A 111 -6.87 -2.60 -2.56
CA ASP A 111 -6.41 -2.23 -3.91
C ASP A 111 -5.63 -0.90 -3.87
N ALA A 112 -6.03 0.03 -2.99
CA ALA A 112 -5.30 1.27 -2.76
C ALA A 112 -3.96 1.02 -2.04
N GLN A 113 -3.91 0.05 -1.09
CA GLN A 113 -2.65 -0.33 -0.45
C GLN A 113 -1.69 -1.02 -1.42
N GLU A 114 -2.21 -1.84 -2.34
CA GLU A 114 -1.42 -2.46 -3.42
C GLU A 114 -0.81 -1.40 -4.33
N ARG A 115 -1.63 -0.45 -4.83
CA ARG A 115 -1.14 0.68 -5.64
C ARG A 115 -0.08 1.51 -4.95
N ARG A 116 -0.21 1.76 -3.64
CA ARG A 116 0.84 2.40 -2.84
C ARG A 116 2.14 1.61 -2.88
N GLY A 117 2.06 0.29 -2.75
CA GLY A 117 3.21 -0.61 -2.88
C GLY A 117 3.83 -0.59 -4.27
N GLU A 118 3.00 -0.51 -5.32
CA GLU A 118 3.48 -0.33 -6.68
C GLU A 118 4.18 1.01 -6.88
N ALA A 119 3.73 2.09 -6.24
CA ALA A 119 4.26 3.45 -6.43
C ALA A 119 5.44 3.82 -5.50
N ALA A 120 5.76 2.98 -4.50
CA ALA A 120 6.84 3.20 -3.53
C ALA A 120 8.21 2.78 -4.08
#